data_AF-A0A7V5YHB6-F1
#
_entry.id   AF-A0A7V5YHB6-F1
#
_cell.length_a   1.000
_cell.length_b   1.000
_cell.length_c   1.000
_cell.angle_alpha   90.00
_cell.angle_beta   90.00
_cell.angle_gamma   90.00
#
_symmetry.space_group_name_H-M   'P 1'
#
loop_
_entity.id
_entity.type
_entity.pdbx_description
1 polymer ?
#
loop_
_entity_poly.entity_id
_entity_poly.type
_entity_poly.pdbx_seq_one_letter_code
_entity_poly.pdbx_strand_id
1 'polypeptide(L)'
;MVMGKGIRAYQAVDSGVISLTLRRSVEWLTAPDLKYRSGDAGPFMYVPDARCERTVRHEIAVVIGKTTLDDLAIHRLNAGFQDPPLIMSAQGAGEQTEWQFLQEDLPLSSLGIYGDKLLARFYNPTTSNCPLTREYLETTVWGTPKTTIETAPAKCILTLEIAEAFPALGVPPDERVVTSMTFPEWRVGDNNGLPDPNVIEQLETKIVGLELQVAQVEEEWRNESGRERYLVRHRYYMLKRELYELRLSALLNRRKLDVRGRLDHDYLYALDPEIAELGAQLNELRIKRRIYDYVIGVRP
;
A
#
# COMPACT_ATOMS: atom_id res chain seq x y z
N MET A 1 6.73 19.12 -16.43
CA MET A 1 6.53 17.79 -15.81
C MET A 1 6.73 17.91 -14.31
N VAL A 2 5.95 17.17 -13.52
CA VAL A 2 6.05 17.14 -12.05
C VAL A 2 6.27 15.69 -11.60
N MET A 3 7.23 15.45 -10.71
CA MET A 3 7.58 14.14 -10.16
C MET A 3 7.54 14.21 -8.64
N GLY A 4 7.11 13.15 -7.97
CA GLY A 4 7.03 13.11 -6.51
C GLY A 4 7.45 11.75 -5.95
N LYS A 5 8.16 11.74 -4.81
CA LYS A 5 8.47 10.50 -4.09
C LYS A 5 7.39 10.21 -3.06
N GLY A 6 6.66 9.13 -3.26
CA GLY A 6 5.58 8.72 -2.35
C GLY A 6 4.30 9.57 -2.42
N ILE A 7 4.21 10.53 -3.35
CA ILE A 7 3.00 11.32 -3.59
C ILE A 7 2.23 10.69 -4.75
N ARG A 8 1.07 10.11 -4.45
CA ARG A 8 0.26 9.35 -5.42
C ARG A 8 -1.07 10.02 -5.78
N ALA A 9 -1.40 11.13 -5.13
CA ALA A 9 -2.64 11.86 -5.33
C ALA A 9 -2.34 13.22 -5.96
N TYR A 10 -2.88 13.44 -7.16
CA TYR A 10 -2.80 14.71 -7.87
C TYR A 10 -4.11 14.99 -8.59
N GLN A 11 -4.32 16.26 -8.92
CA GLN A 11 -5.39 16.72 -9.79
C GLN A 11 -4.76 17.62 -10.86
N ALA A 12 -5.08 17.35 -12.12
CA ALA A 12 -4.78 18.25 -13.23
C ALA A 12 -6.11 18.79 -13.76
N VAL A 13 -6.16 20.09 -14.04
CA VAL A 13 -7.34 20.76 -14.63
C VAL A 13 -6.96 21.41 -15.96
N ASP A 14 -7.96 21.67 -16.81
CA ASP A 14 -7.76 22.17 -18.18
C ASP A 14 -6.99 23.49 -18.28
N SER A 15 -6.96 24.28 -17.20
CA SER A 15 -6.14 25.50 -17.12
C SER A 15 -4.63 25.22 -17.02
N GLY A 16 -4.21 23.95 -16.97
CA GLY A 16 -2.82 23.53 -16.84
C GLY A 16 -2.30 23.53 -15.39
N VAL A 17 -3.17 23.78 -14.41
CA VAL A 17 -2.79 23.71 -12.98
C VAL A 17 -2.71 22.25 -12.54
N ILE A 18 -1.59 21.89 -11.92
CA ILE A 18 -1.36 20.58 -11.29
C ILE A 18 -1.31 20.78 -9.78
N SER A 19 -2.28 20.21 -9.07
CA SER A 19 -2.37 20.22 -7.61
C SER A 19 -1.90 18.88 -7.05
N LEU A 20 -0.91 18.91 -6.17
CA LEU A 20 -0.44 17.71 -5.45
C LEU A 20 -1.05 17.65 -4.06
N THR A 21 -1.60 16.51 -3.68
CA THR A 21 -2.06 16.28 -2.31
C THR A 21 -0.89 15.77 -1.48
N LEU A 22 -0.31 16.64 -0.66
CA LEU A 22 0.84 16.29 0.19
C LEU A 22 0.41 15.47 1.40
N ARG A 23 -0.68 15.87 2.06
CA ARG A 23 -1.21 15.21 3.24
C ARG A 23 -2.73 15.23 3.22
N ARG A 24 -3.33 14.10 3.60
CA ARG A 24 -4.77 13.98 3.87
C ARG A 24 -4.92 13.37 5.26
N SER A 25 -5.36 14.19 6.21
CA SER A 25 -5.57 13.77 7.60
C SER A 25 -7.05 13.46 7.82
N VAL A 26 -7.33 12.27 8.33
CA VAL A 26 -8.67 11.85 8.74
C VAL A 26 -8.57 11.10 10.07
N GLU A 27 -9.67 10.91 10.77
CA GLU A 27 -9.68 10.17 12.04
C GLU A 27 -10.77 9.10 12.08
N TRP A 28 -11.55 8.98 11.01
CA TRP A 28 -12.57 7.97 10.82
C TRP A 28 -12.31 7.24 9.51
N LEU A 29 -12.39 5.92 9.55
CA LEU A 29 -12.22 5.09 8.36
C LEU A 29 -13.32 5.36 7.33
N THR A 30 -14.53 5.66 7.82
CA THR A 30 -15.68 6.00 7.00
C THR A 30 -16.50 7.12 7.63
N ALA A 31 -17.09 7.97 6.79
CA ALA A 31 -18.10 8.93 7.23
C ALA A 31 -19.49 8.27 7.25
N PRO A 32 -20.34 8.60 8.23
CA PRO A 32 -21.75 8.25 8.18
C PRO A 32 -22.45 9.04 7.07
N ASP A 33 -23.59 8.54 6.60
CA ASP A 33 -24.56 9.29 5.79
C ASP A 33 -24.00 9.95 4.51
N LEU A 34 -23.24 9.19 3.71
CA LEU A 34 -22.74 9.66 2.42
C LEU A 34 -23.92 9.96 1.46
N LYS A 35 -24.17 11.26 1.20
CA LYS A 35 -25.30 11.81 0.42
C LYS A 35 -25.65 11.10 -0.90
N TYR A 36 -24.67 10.49 -1.57
CA TYR A 36 -24.85 9.86 -2.88
C TYR A 36 -24.57 8.35 -2.88
N ARG A 37 -24.57 7.72 -1.71
CA ARG A 37 -24.33 6.28 -1.59
C ARG A 37 -25.47 5.64 -0.81
N SER A 38 -26.13 4.67 -1.43
CA SER A 38 -27.00 3.74 -0.76
C SER A 38 -26.15 2.69 -0.02
N GLY A 39 -26.47 2.48 1.26
CA GLY A 39 -25.76 1.56 2.15
C GLY A 39 -24.43 2.10 2.70
N ASP A 40 -23.74 1.26 3.47
CA ASP A 40 -22.58 1.69 4.24
C ASP A 40 -21.34 1.95 3.38
N ALA A 41 -20.60 2.98 3.75
CA ALA A 41 -19.30 3.31 3.18
C ALA A 41 -18.20 2.29 3.53
N GLY A 42 -18.43 1.49 4.57
CA GLY A 42 -17.49 0.61 5.24
C GLY A 42 -17.72 0.65 6.76
N PRO A 43 -16.82 0.09 7.57
CA PRO A 43 -17.01 0.02 9.01
C PRO A 43 -16.73 1.36 9.69
N PHE A 44 -17.58 1.75 10.63
CA PHE A 44 -17.43 2.99 11.39
C PHE A 44 -16.37 2.81 12.49
N MET A 45 -15.11 3.07 12.15
CA MET A 45 -13.96 2.89 13.05
C MET A 45 -13.20 4.18 13.25
N TYR A 46 -12.89 4.47 14.52
CA TYR A 46 -12.01 5.56 14.94
C TYR A 46 -10.55 5.15 14.75
N VAL A 47 -9.83 5.91 13.94
CA VAL A 47 -8.46 5.62 13.47
C VAL A 47 -7.59 6.87 13.63
N PRO A 48 -7.23 7.26 14.86
CA PRO A 48 -6.48 8.50 15.14
C PRO A 48 -5.14 8.58 14.39
N ASP A 49 -4.54 7.43 14.06
CA ASP A 49 -3.28 7.37 13.31
C ASP A 49 -3.38 7.88 11.88
N ALA A 50 -4.58 7.85 11.31
CA ALA A 50 -4.85 8.42 9.99
C ALA A 50 -4.79 9.96 10.00
N ARG A 51 -4.70 10.61 11.18
CA ARG A 51 -4.43 12.05 11.27
C ARG A 51 -3.02 12.38 10.80
N CYS A 52 -2.16 11.39 10.65
CA CYS A 52 -0.79 11.55 10.17
C CYS A 52 0.03 12.51 11.06
N GLU A 53 -0.13 12.41 12.38
CA GLU A 53 0.59 13.19 13.39
C GLU A 53 2.06 12.72 13.49
N ARG A 54 2.81 12.95 12.42
CA ARG A 54 4.21 12.56 12.27
C ARG A 54 4.92 13.48 11.30
N THR A 55 6.25 13.49 11.37
CA THR A 55 7.07 14.17 10.37
C THR A 55 7.05 13.37 9.07
N VAL A 56 6.78 14.03 7.95
CA VAL A 56 6.88 13.42 6.62
C VAL A 56 7.70 14.33 5.72
N ARG A 57 8.78 13.81 5.13
CA ARG A 57 9.58 14.52 4.14
C ARG A 57 9.01 14.26 2.74
N HIS A 58 8.46 15.30 2.13
CA HIS A 58 8.00 15.25 0.75
C HIS A 58 9.10 15.73 -0.20
N GLU A 59 9.42 14.90 -1.20
CA GLU A 59 10.35 15.26 -2.27
C GLU A 59 9.58 15.40 -3.57
N ILE A 60 9.70 16.57 -4.18
CA ILE A 60 9.02 16.94 -5.42
C ILE A 60 10.06 17.54 -6.36
N ALA A 61 10.01 17.16 -7.62
CA ALA A 61 10.80 17.75 -8.69
C ALA A 61 9.89 18.31 -9.77
N VAL A 62 10.29 19.46 -10.33
CA VAL A 62 9.57 20.13 -11.41
C VAL A 62 10.55 20.36 -12.55
N VAL A 63 10.20 19.87 -13.74
CA VAL A 63 10.94 20.12 -14.97
C VAL A 63 10.16 21.12 -15.80
N ILE A 64 10.77 22.28 -16.05
CA ILE A 64 10.23 23.39 -16.84
C ILE A 64 11.15 23.61 -18.03
N GLY A 65 10.62 23.54 -19.25
CA GLY A 65 11.40 23.78 -20.46
C GLY A 65 10.58 23.63 -21.73
N LYS A 66 11.10 24.19 -22.83
CA LYS A 66 10.53 24.05 -24.18
C LYS A 66 11.00 22.75 -24.84
N THR A 67 10.78 21.62 -24.18
CA THR A 67 11.22 20.31 -24.67
C THR A 67 9.99 19.43 -24.89
N THR A 68 9.88 18.86 -26.09
CA THR A 68 8.99 17.73 -26.33
C THR A 68 9.55 16.53 -25.57
N LEU A 69 8.90 16.16 -24.47
CA LEU A 69 9.24 14.97 -23.72
C LEU A 69 8.49 13.79 -24.34
N ASP A 70 9.22 12.80 -24.84
CA ASP A 70 8.67 11.49 -25.19
C ASP A 70 8.55 10.59 -23.94
N ASP A 71 7.86 9.46 -24.09
CA ASP A 71 7.62 8.52 -22.98
C ASP A 71 8.94 8.07 -22.33
N LEU A 72 9.96 7.74 -23.14
CA LEU A 72 11.25 7.26 -22.63
C LEU A 72 12.03 8.35 -21.88
N ALA A 73 12.00 9.61 -22.34
CA ALA A 73 12.60 10.74 -21.64
C ALA A 73 11.93 10.99 -20.29
N ILE A 74 10.59 10.92 -20.22
CA ILE A 74 9.84 11.03 -18.95
C ILE A 74 10.30 9.97 -17.96
N HIS A 75 10.38 8.71 -18.41
CA HIS A 75 10.79 7.61 -17.56
C HIS A 75 12.25 7.71 -17.11
N ARG A 76 13.19 8.13 -17.99
CA ARG A 76 14.60 8.36 -17.61
C ARG A 76 14.74 9.45 -16.55
N LEU A 77 14.07 10.58 -16.73
CA LEU A 77 14.08 11.68 -15.75
C LEU A 77 13.48 11.24 -14.41
N ASN A 78 12.38 10.47 -14.45
CA ASN A 78 11.78 9.94 -13.22
C ASN A 78 12.67 8.91 -12.54
N ALA A 79 13.32 8.00 -13.27
CA ALA A 79 14.26 7.03 -12.70
C ALA A 79 15.43 7.75 -11.99
N GLY A 80 16.06 8.72 -12.64
CA GLY A 80 17.14 9.51 -12.01
C GLY A 80 16.68 10.31 -10.78
N PHE A 81 15.41 10.69 -10.71
CA PHE A 81 14.84 11.34 -9.54
C PHE A 81 14.53 10.35 -8.41
N GLN A 82 13.91 9.20 -8.72
CA GLN A 82 13.49 8.19 -7.74
C GLN A 82 14.69 7.43 -7.15
N ASP A 83 15.66 7.10 -8.00
CA ASP A 83 16.77 6.18 -7.71
C ASP A 83 18.11 6.92 -7.86
N PRO A 84 18.49 7.78 -6.89
CA PRO A 84 19.76 8.47 -6.94
C PRO A 84 20.94 7.48 -6.82
N PRO A 85 22.12 7.83 -7.36
CA PRO A 85 23.31 6.97 -7.24
C PRO A 85 23.63 6.62 -5.78
N LEU A 86 23.93 5.34 -5.55
CA LEU A 86 24.50 4.86 -4.28
C LEU A 86 26.00 5.12 -4.29
N ILE A 87 26.47 5.92 -3.34
CA ILE A 87 27.87 6.28 -3.18
C ILE A 87 28.36 5.62 -1.91
N MET A 88 29.39 4.79 -2.06
CA MET A 88 30.05 4.06 -0.98
C MET A 88 31.51 4.50 -0.92
N SER A 89 32.06 4.62 0.28
CA SER A 89 33.47 4.86 0.51
C SER A 89 34.10 3.61 1.10
N ALA A 90 35.21 3.17 0.50
CA ALA A 90 36.00 2.05 0.97
C ALA A 90 37.49 2.37 0.77
N GLN A 91 38.33 1.90 1.69
CA GLN A 91 39.78 1.99 1.58
C GLN A 91 40.36 0.62 1.29
N GLY A 92 41.16 0.51 0.23
CA GLY A 92 41.81 -0.72 -0.17
C GLY A 92 43.09 -0.45 -0.96
N ALA A 93 43.93 -1.47 -1.09
CA ALA A 93 45.15 -1.43 -1.91
C ALA A 93 44.89 -1.76 -3.39
N GLY A 94 43.62 -1.96 -3.77
CA GLY A 94 43.21 -2.23 -5.14
C GLY A 94 43.22 -0.97 -6.01
N GLU A 95 43.21 -1.19 -7.33
CA GLU A 95 43.07 -0.11 -8.31
C GLU A 95 41.59 0.22 -8.53
N GLN A 96 41.31 1.50 -8.82
CA GLN A 96 39.97 1.93 -9.18
C GLN A 96 39.63 1.41 -10.59
N THR A 97 38.54 0.63 -10.68
CA THR A 97 38.03 0.09 -11.95
C THR A 97 36.58 0.49 -12.17
N GLU A 98 36.13 0.44 -13.42
CA GLU A 98 34.72 0.60 -13.80
C GLU A 98 34.20 -0.71 -14.40
N TRP A 99 32.96 -1.07 -14.08
CA TRP A 99 32.28 -2.22 -14.66
C TRP A 99 30.85 -1.88 -15.01
N GLN A 100 30.52 -1.95 -16.29
CA GLN A 100 29.17 -1.80 -16.81
C GLN A 100 28.64 -3.19 -17.18
N PHE A 101 27.63 -3.66 -16.46
CA PHE A 101 27.06 -5.01 -16.65
C PHE A 101 25.70 -5.02 -17.36
N LEU A 102 25.01 -3.88 -17.41
CA LEU A 102 23.69 -3.77 -18.03
C LEU A 102 23.44 -2.33 -18.47
N GLN A 103 23.12 -2.16 -19.76
CA GLN A 103 22.64 -0.91 -20.32
C GLN A 103 21.55 -1.22 -21.34
N GLU A 104 20.38 -0.64 -21.15
CA GLU A 104 19.27 -0.69 -22.09
C GLU A 104 18.56 0.66 -22.12
N ASP A 105 18.02 1.03 -23.28
CA ASP A 105 17.22 2.25 -23.46
C ASP A 105 15.75 2.05 -23.05
N LEU A 106 15.51 1.11 -22.13
CA LEU A 106 14.20 0.77 -21.60
C LEU A 106 14.15 0.94 -20.08
N PRO A 107 13.03 1.41 -19.52
CA PRO A 107 12.83 1.44 -18.08
C PRO A 107 13.00 0.06 -17.43
N LEU A 108 13.92 -0.02 -16.48
CA LEU A 108 14.13 -1.19 -15.62
C LEU A 108 13.18 -1.11 -14.41
N SER A 109 12.44 -2.19 -14.17
CA SER A 109 11.50 -2.30 -13.04
C SER A 109 11.98 -3.26 -11.95
N SER A 110 12.90 -4.16 -12.28
CA SER A 110 13.49 -5.11 -11.34
C SER A 110 14.79 -5.66 -11.91
N LEU A 111 15.78 -5.85 -11.04
CA LEU A 111 16.98 -6.63 -11.30
C LEU A 111 17.22 -7.49 -10.07
N GLY A 112 17.32 -8.79 -10.26
CA GLY A 112 17.46 -9.71 -9.12
C GLY A 112 17.90 -11.10 -9.53
N ILE A 113 18.36 -11.86 -8.55
CA ILE A 113 18.76 -13.25 -8.72
C ILE A 113 17.58 -14.16 -8.37
N TYR A 114 17.24 -15.08 -9.26
CA TYR A 114 16.23 -16.12 -9.01
C TYR A 114 16.83 -17.49 -9.32
N GLY A 115 17.03 -18.31 -8.28
CA GLY A 115 17.86 -19.50 -8.40
C GLY A 115 19.32 -19.10 -8.64
N ASP A 116 19.88 -19.58 -9.76
CA ASP A 116 21.23 -19.29 -10.24
C ASP A 116 21.26 -18.24 -11.38
N LYS A 117 20.11 -17.65 -11.70
CA LYS A 117 19.96 -16.73 -12.84
C LYS A 117 19.84 -15.28 -12.41
N LEU A 118 20.53 -14.38 -13.11
CA LEU A 118 20.31 -12.94 -13.02
C LEU A 118 19.20 -12.55 -13.99
N LEU A 119 18.09 -12.01 -13.47
CA LEU A 119 16.93 -11.61 -14.25
C LEU A 119 16.75 -10.09 -14.20
N ALA A 120 16.61 -9.47 -15.37
CA ALA A 120 16.27 -8.05 -15.52
C ALA A 120 14.87 -7.91 -16.12
N ARG A 121 14.01 -7.12 -15.48
CA ARG A 121 12.64 -6.89 -15.92
C ARG A 121 12.46 -5.48 -16.47
N PHE A 122 12.24 -5.40 -17.77
CA PHE A 122 12.01 -4.15 -18.49
C PHE A 122 10.54 -4.00 -18.88
N TYR A 123 10.13 -2.78 -19.19
CA TYR A 123 8.88 -2.55 -19.92
C TYR A 123 9.07 -1.51 -21.00
N ASN A 124 8.39 -1.68 -22.13
CA ASN A 124 8.35 -0.70 -23.20
C ASN A 124 7.14 0.22 -22.98
N PRO A 125 7.32 1.48 -22.53
CA PRO A 125 6.22 2.39 -22.31
C PRO A 125 5.64 2.98 -23.59
N THR A 126 6.26 2.76 -24.75
CA THR A 126 5.90 3.41 -26.02
C THR A 126 4.83 2.62 -26.79
N THR A 127 4.28 3.22 -27.85
CA THR A 127 3.34 2.56 -28.78
C THR A 127 4.03 1.85 -29.94
N SER A 128 5.36 1.85 -29.98
CA SER A 128 6.18 1.22 -31.02
C SER A 128 7.10 0.15 -30.41
N ASN A 129 7.58 -0.78 -31.23
CA ASN A 129 8.63 -1.70 -30.78
C ASN A 129 9.94 -0.93 -30.56
N CYS A 130 10.67 -1.27 -29.51
CA CYS A 130 11.99 -0.71 -29.22
C CYS A 130 13.06 -1.79 -29.45
N PRO A 131 14.17 -1.49 -30.13
CA PRO A 131 15.29 -2.41 -30.21
C PRO A 131 15.92 -2.59 -28.82
N LEU A 132 16.40 -3.79 -28.53
CA LEU A 132 17.28 -4.08 -27.40
C LEU A 132 18.74 -3.89 -27.86
N THR A 133 19.67 -3.62 -26.93
CA THR A 133 21.08 -3.41 -27.31
C THR A 133 21.76 -4.69 -27.81
N ARG A 134 21.23 -5.85 -27.45
CA ARG A 134 21.66 -7.17 -27.87
C ARG A 134 20.49 -8.16 -27.83
N GLU A 135 20.77 -9.36 -28.33
CA GLU A 135 19.86 -10.48 -28.21
C GLU A 135 19.80 -10.99 -26.76
N TYR A 136 18.60 -11.25 -26.24
CA TYR A 136 18.37 -11.77 -24.89
C TYR A 136 17.46 -12.99 -24.90
N LEU A 137 17.68 -13.90 -23.94
CA LEU A 137 16.72 -14.95 -23.63
C LEU A 137 15.56 -14.36 -22.79
N GLU A 138 14.36 -14.29 -23.37
CA GLU A 138 13.14 -13.96 -22.65
C GLU A 138 12.75 -15.14 -21.74
N THR A 139 12.35 -14.80 -20.53
CA THR A 139 11.90 -15.74 -19.51
C THR A 139 10.55 -15.30 -18.92
N THR A 140 9.92 -16.21 -18.17
CA THR A 140 8.88 -15.83 -17.21
C THR A 140 9.49 -15.05 -16.03
N VAL A 141 8.66 -14.46 -15.17
CA VAL A 141 9.13 -13.80 -13.93
C VAL A 141 9.87 -14.74 -12.96
N TRP A 142 9.81 -16.06 -13.20
CA TRP A 142 10.48 -17.10 -12.43
C TRP A 142 11.67 -17.73 -13.17
N GLY A 143 12.18 -17.09 -14.24
CA GLY A 143 13.37 -17.56 -14.96
C GLY A 143 13.17 -18.79 -15.86
N THR A 144 11.92 -19.23 -16.05
CA THR A 144 11.60 -20.28 -17.04
C THR A 144 11.76 -19.70 -18.46
N PRO A 145 12.62 -20.28 -19.33
CA PRO A 145 12.86 -19.78 -20.68
C PRO A 145 11.61 -19.79 -21.56
N LYS A 146 11.54 -18.86 -22.50
CA LYS A 146 10.52 -18.81 -23.55
C LYS A 146 11.12 -18.82 -24.93
N THR A 147 11.73 -17.71 -25.32
CA THR A 147 12.26 -17.48 -26.65
C THR A 147 13.35 -16.42 -26.56
N THR A 148 14.20 -16.38 -27.57
CA THR A 148 15.19 -15.33 -27.72
C THR A 148 14.54 -14.13 -28.43
N ILE A 149 14.88 -12.91 -28.01
CA ILE A 149 14.34 -11.66 -28.56
C ILE A 149 15.42 -10.58 -28.72
N GLU A 150 15.25 -9.73 -29.73
CA GLU A 150 16.10 -8.55 -29.99
C GLU A 150 15.30 -7.23 -29.94
N THR A 151 13.99 -7.33 -29.78
CA THR A 151 13.10 -6.17 -29.76
C THR A 151 12.10 -6.31 -28.62
N ALA A 152 11.86 -5.22 -27.90
CA ALA A 152 10.79 -5.09 -26.94
C ALA A 152 9.50 -4.62 -27.62
N PRO A 153 8.44 -5.46 -27.68
CA PRO A 153 7.20 -5.06 -28.32
C PRO A 153 6.53 -3.87 -27.59
N ALA A 154 5.75 -3.08 -28.33
CA ALA A 154 5.01 -1.94 -27.79
C ALA A 154 4.18 -2.33 -26.55
N LYS A 155 4.22 -1.50 -25.50
CA LYS A 155 3.47 -1.68 -24.24
C LYS A 155 3.69 -3.02 -23.50
N CYS A 156 4.72 -3.79 -23.86
CA CYS A 156 4.99 -5.09 -23.25
C CYS A 156 5.96 -4.99 -22.07
N ILE A 157 5.79 -5.92 -21.12
CA ILE A 157 6.71 -6.14 -20.00
C ILE A 157 7.49 -7.41 -20.30
N LEU A 158 8.81 -7.36 -20.16
CA LEU A 158 9.72 -8.43 -20.51
C LEU A 158 10.57 -8.79 -19.29
N THR A 159 10.89 -10.07 -19.14
CA THR A 159 11.89 -10.54 -18.19
C THR A 159 12.99 -11.21 -18.97
N LEU A 160 14.21 -10.71 -18.87
CA LEU A 160 15.37 -11.13 -19.65
C LEU A 160 16.38 -11.78 -18.72
N GLU A 161 16.95 -12.90 -19.16
CA GLU A 161 18.09 -13.50 -18.50
C GLU A 161 19.37 -12.74 -18.90
N ILE A 162 20.13 -12.29 -17.91
CA ILE A 162 21.40 -11.58 -18.11
C ILE A 162 22.54 -12.57 -17.96
N ALA A 163 23.06 -13.05 -19.09
CA ALA A 163 24.12 -14.05 -19.16
C ALA A 163 25.54 -13.45 -19.07
N GLU A 164 25.74 -12.41 -18.25
CA GLU A 164 27.03 -11.72 -18.15
C GLU A 164 27.87 -12.26 -17.01
N ALA A 165 29.15 -12.53 -17.29
CA ALA A 165 30.08 -13.04 -16.28
C ALA A 165 30.49 -11.92 -15.33
N PHE A 166 30.47 -12.21 -14.03
CA PHE A 166 31.04 -11.30 -13.02
C PHE A 166 32.56 -11.19 -13.23
N PRO A 167 33.15 -9.99 -13.02
CA PRO A 167 34.59 -9.82 -13.10
C PRO A 167 35.27 -10.73 -12.05
N ALA A 168 36.35 -11.39 -12.46
CA ALA A 168 37.13 -12.22 -11.56
C ALA A 168 37.73 -11.34 -10.45
N LEU A 169 37.51 -11.72 -9.19
CA LEU A 169 38.17 -11.09 -8.06
C LEU A 169 39.63 -11.57 -8.02
N GLY A 170 40.57 -10.71 -8.41
CA GLY A 170 42.00 -11.05 -8.52
C GLY A 170 42.72 -11.27 -7.18
N VAL A 171 42.09 -10.92 -6.06
CA VAL A 171 42.60 -11.09 -4.70
C VAL A 171 41.44 -11.56 -3.82
N PRO A 172 41.64 -12.50 -2.87
CA PRO A 172 40.62 -12.86 -1.90
C PRO A 172 40.13 -11.59 -1.17
N PRO A 173 38.81 -11.47 -0.92
CA PRO A 173 38.25 -10.27 -0.30
C PRO A 173 38.86 -10.08 1.09
N ASP A 174 39.54 -8.97 1.29
CA ASP A 174 39.96 -8.50 2.60
C ASP A 174 38.76 -7.82 3.26
N GLU A 175 38.41 -8.22 4.48
CA GLU A 175 37.28 -7.65 5.20
C GLU A 175 37.58 -6.19 5.55
N ARG A 176 36.89 -5.27 4.90
CA ARG A 176 37.05 -3.83 5.11
C ARG A 176 35.74 -3.19 5.48
N VAL A 177 35.82 -2.18 6.34
CA VAL A 177 34.68 -1.33 6.67
C VAL A 177 34.35 -0.49 5.43
N VAL A 178 33.10 -0.63 4.95
CA VAL A 178 32.53 0.21 3.89
C VAL A 178 31.57 1.19 4.54
N THR A 179 31.68 2.47 4.19
CA THR A 179 30.80 3.53 4.70
C THR A 179 29.90 4.01 3.57
N SER A 180 28.58 3.96 3.78
CA SER A 180 27.63 4.54 2.85
C SER A 180 27.62 6.07 2.97
N MET A 181 27.85 6.76 1.85
CA MET A 181 27.82 8.22 1.75
C MET A 181 26.43 8.71 1.32
N THR A 182 25.77 7.96 0.44
CA THR A 182 24.37 8.19 0.06
C THR A 182 23.60 6.88 0.24
N PHE A 183 22.68 6.87 1.19
CA PHE A 183 21.77 5.75 1.40
C PHE A 183 20.33 6.25 1.27
N PRO A 184 19.39 5.43 0.76
CA PRO A 184 17.98 5.78 0.79
C PRO A 184 17.53 6.11 2.21
N GLU A 185 17.10 7.36 2.43
CA GLU A 185 16.60 7.79 3.73
C GLU A 185 15.12 7.41 3.91
N TRP A 186 14.79 6.94 5.10
CA TRP A 186 13.40 6.75 5.49
C TRP A 186 12.73 8.13 5.67
N ARG A 187 11.60 8.35 4.96
CA ARG A 187 10.96 9.68 4.84
C ARG A 187 9.77 9.90 5.79
N VAL A 188 9.46 8.94 6.63
CA VAL A 188 8.27 8.95 7.50
C VAL A 188 8.75 8.80 8.94
N GLY A 189 8.65 9.86 9.74
CA GLY A 189 8.98 9.81 11.16
C GLY A 189 7.98 8.99 11.98
N ASP A 190 8.27 8.90 13.27
CA ASP A 190 7.45 8.16 14.23
C ASP A 190 6.03 8.71 14.32
N ASN A 191 5.10 7.80 14.60
CA ASN A 191 3.69 8.14 14.75
C ASN A 191 3.40 8.70 16.15
N ASN A 192 2.97 9.95 16.23
CA ASN A 192 2.57 10.60 17.49
C ASN A 192 1.04 10.64 17.67
N GLY A 193 0.29 9.97 16.79
CA GLY A 193 -1.16 9.86 16.87
C GLY A 193 -1.64 9.19 18.15
N LEU A 194 -2.30 9.95 19.02
CA LEU A 194 -2.95 9.42 20.22
C LEU A 194 -4.48 9.46 20.10
N PRO A 195 -5.18 8.40 20.52
CA PRO A 195 -6.64 8.45 20.62
C PRO A 195 -7.12 9.55 21.58
N ASP A 196 -8.24 10.20 21.30
CA ASP A 196 -8.90 11.09 22.25
C ASP A 196 -9.74 10.26 23.24
N PRO A 197 -9.47 10.33 24.57
CA PRO A 197 -10.25 9.60 25.57
C PRO A 197 -11.76 9.90 25.51
N ASN A 198 -12.16 11.13 25.20
CA ASN A 198 -13.58 11.49 25.13
C ASN A 198 -14.28 10.79 23.96
N VAL A 199 -13.58 10.58 22.84
CA VAL A 199 -14.12 9.82 21.70
C VAL A 199 -14.32 8.36 22.07
N ILE A 200 -13.40 7.78 22.85
CA ILE A 200 -13.53 6.41 23.35
C ILE A 200 -14.75 6.28 24.28
N GLU A 201 -14.92 7.20 25.23
CA GLU A 201 -16.10 7.23 26.11
C GLU A 201 -17.42 7.37 25.32
N GLN A 202 -17.42 8.19 24.26
CA GLN A 202 -18.57 8.29 23.36
C GLN A 202 -18.84 6.99 22.60
N LEU A 203 -17.81 6.28 22.14
CA LEU A 203 -17.95 4.96 21.53
C LEU A 203 -18.55 3.97 22.52
N GLU A 204 -18.09 3.95 23.77
CA GLU A 204 -18.59 3.09 24.84
C GLU A 204 -20.04 3.38 25.18
N THR A 205 -20.42 4.65 25.23
CA THR A 205 -21.82 5.06 25.41
C THR A 205 -22.71 4.56 24.26
N LYS A 206 -22.23 4.67 23.01
CA LYS A 206 -22.94 4.14 21.84
C LYS A 206 -23.04 2.61 21.85
N ILE A 207 -22.00 1.91 22.31
CA ILE A 207 -22.00 0.46 22.48
C ILE A 207 -23.13 0.04 23.42
N VAL A 208 -23.27 0.67 24.59
CA VAL A 208 -24.36 0.38 25.54
C VAL A 208 -25.74 0.63 24.91
N GLY A 209 -25.90 1.73 24.18
CA GLY A 209 -27.14 2.03 23.47
C GLY A 209 -27.48 1.01 22.38
N LEU A 210 -26.48 0.54 21.62
CA LEU A 210 -26.66 -0.49 20.60
C LEU A 210 -26.94 -1.87 21.19
N GLU A 211 -26.35 -2.21 22.34
CA GLU A 211 -26.65 -3.47 23.04
C GLU A 211 -28.13 -3.57 23.41
N LEU A 212 -28.72 -2.49 23.93
CA LEU A 212 -30.15 -2.41 24.23
C LEU A 212 -31.00 -2.59 22.96
N GLN A 213 -30.63 -1.93 21.86
CA GLN A 213 -31.33 -2.06 20.58
C GLN A 213 -31.23 -3.48 20.00
N VAL A 214 -30.04 -4.10 20.06
CA VAL A 214 -29.82 -5.47 19.62
C VAL A 214 -30.68 -6.44 20.43
N ALA A 215 -30.76 -6.26 21.75
CA ALA A 215 -31.60 -7.10 22.61
C ALA A 215 -33.09 -6.98 22.27
N GLN A 216 -33.58 -5.75 22.05
CA GLN A 216 -34.96 -5.51 21.62
C GLN A 216 -35.28 -6.19 20.29
N VAL A 217 -34.42 -6.00 19.28
CA VAL A 217 -34.61 -6.62 17.96
C VAL A 217 -34.47 -8.15 18.02
N GLU A 218 -33.66 -8.68 18.94
CA GLU A 218 -33.59 -10.12 19.16
C GLU A 218 -34.90 -10.69 19.72
N GLU A 219 -35.55 -9.97 20.63
CA GLU A 219 -36.86 -10.34 21.17
C GLU A 219 -37.96 -10.26 20.11
N GLU A 220 -38.00 -9.18 19.32
CA GLU A 220 -38.87 -9.05 18.14
C GLU A 220 -38.69 -10.24 17.20
N TRP A 221 -37.45 -10.62 16.90
CA TRP A 221 -37.14 -11.73 16.01
C TRP A 221 -37.69 -13.08 16.50
N ARG A 222 -37.77 -13.29 17.82
CA ARG A 222 -38.35 -14.51 18.41
C ARG A 222 -39.86 -14.60 18.24
N ASN A 223 -40.54 -13.46 18.12
CA ASN A 223 -41.99 -13.37 18.05
C ASN A 223 -42.52 -13.28 16.61
N GLU A 224 -41.68 -12.88 15.66
CA GLU A 224 -42.08 -12.70 14.26
C GLU A 224 -42.07 -13.99 13.42
N SER A 225 -42.93 -14.03 12.40
CA SER A 225 -43.06 -15.17 11.48
C SER A 225 -43.07 -14.73 10.01
N GLY A 226 -42.88 -15.69 9.10
CA GLY A 226 -42.93 -15.42 7.66
C GLY A 226 -41.86 -14.43 7.18
N ARG A 227 -42.26 -13.47 6.34
CA ARG A 227 -41.37 -12.46 5.72
C ARG A 227 -40.80 -11.48 6.73
N GLU A 228 -41.59 -11.05 7.70
CA GLU A 228 -41.18 -10.10 8.74
C GLU A 228 -40.00 -10.64 9.55
N ARG A 229 -39.99 -11.95 9.82
CA ARG A 229 -38.87 -12.63 10.48
C ARG A 229 -37.53 -12.41 9.75
N TYR A 230 -37.52 -12.36 8.41
CA TYR A 230 -36.30 -12.13 7.64
C TYR A 230 -35.86 -10.67 7.69
N LEU A 231 -36.80 -9.72 7.72
CA LEU A 231 -36.51 -8.29 7.85
C LEU A 231 -35.94 -7.96 9.24
N VAL A 232 -36.57 -8.47 10.31
CA VAL A 232 -36.07 -8.28 11.68
C VAL A 232 -34.72 -8.96 11.88
N ARG A 233 -34.50 -10.15 11.29
CA ARG A 233 -33.20 -10.83 11.35
C ARG A 233 -32.10 -10.09 10.57
N HIS A 234 -32.44 -9.46 9.45
CA HIS A 234 -31.51 -8.58 8.73
C HIS A 234 -31.12 -7.37 9.58
N ARG A 235 -32.11 -6.69 10.17
CA ARG A 235 -31.89 -5.58 11.11
C ARG A 235 -31.01 -6.00 12.29
N TYR A 236 -31.26 -7.18 12.87
CA TYR A 236 -30.42 -7.75 13.93
C TYR A 236 -28.96 -7.88 13.50
N TYR A 237 -28.69 -8.46 12.32
CA TYR A 237 -27.31 -8.61 11.84
C TYR A 237 -26.65 -7.27 11.48
N MET A 238 -27.42 -6.29 11.00
CA MET A 238 -26.91 -4.93 10.77
C MET A 238 -26.45 -4.28 12.08
N LEU A 239 -27.33 -4.22 13.09
CA LEU A 239 -27.05 -3.62 14.39
C LEU A 239 -25.93 -4.37 15.13
N LYS A 240 -25.97 -5.71 15.11
CA LYS A 240 -24.96 -6.52 15.78
C LYS A 240 -23.59 -6.35 15.11
N ARG A 241 -23.52 -6.23 13.79
CA ARG A 241 -22.26 -5.91 13.11
C ARG A 241 -21.74 -4.54 13.53
N GLU A 242 -22.58 -3.50 13.52
CA GLU A 242 -22.19 -2.15 13.94
C GLU A 242 -21.68 -2.13 15.39
N LEU A 243 -22.37 -2.82 16.31
CA LEU A 243 -21.94 -3.00 17.69
C LEU A 243 -20.50 -3.56 17.77
N TYR A 244 -20.18 -4.57 16.97
CA TYR A 244 -18.85 -5.18 16.95
C TYR A 244 -17.79 -4.30 16.29
N GLU A 245 -18.16 -3.50 15.27
CA GLU A 245 -17.27 -2.48 14.71
C GLU A 245 -16.90 -1.43 15.77
N LEU A 246 -17.87 -0.95 16.56
CA LEU A 246 -17.61 0.00 17.64
C LEU A 246 -16.77 -0.63 18.77
N ARG A 247 -17.08 -1.86 19.19
CA ARG A 247 -16.31 -2.57 20.23
C ARG A 247 -14.86 -2.76 19.82
N LEU A 248 -14.61 -3.21 18.60
CA LEU A 248 -13.25 -3.35 18.07
C LEU A 248 -12.54 -1.99 18.02
N SER A 249 -13.23 -0.95 17.54
CA SER A 249 -12.69 0.41 17.52
C SER A 249 -12.31 0.91 18.92
N ALA A 250 -13.20 0.77 19.91
CA ALA A 250 -12.94 1.19 21.28
C ALA A 250 -11.78 0.40 21.91
N LEU A 251 -11.75 -0.93 21.73
CA LEU A 251 -10.70 -1.80 22.28
C LEU A 251 -9.31 -1.44 21.73
N LEU A 252 -9.18 -1.32 20.40
CA LEU A 252 -7.91 -0.95 19.75
C LEU A 252 -7.38 0.39 20.25
N ASN A 253 -8.26 1.39 20.38
CA ASN A 253 -7.89 2.72 20.81
C ASN A 253 -7.58 2.79 22.32
N ARG A 254 -8.31 2.05 23.16
CA ARG A 254 -8.03 1.99 24.60
C ARG A 254 -6.65 1.37 24.87
N ARG A 255 -6.36 0.23 24.25
CA ARG A 255 -5.05 -0.42 24.40
C ARG A 255 -3.91 0.46 23.92
N LYS A 256 -4.12 1.21 22.84
CA LYS A 256 -3.14 2.18 22.36
C LYS A 256 -2.87 3.28 23.40
N LEU A 257 -3.90 3.77 24.08
CA LEU A 257 -3.73 4.72 25.19
C LEU A 257 -2.99 4.11 26.38
N ASP A 258 -3.30 2.86 26.73
CA ASP A 258 -2.68 2.17 27.87
C ASP A 258 -1.16 2.04 27.71
N VAL A 259 -0.69 1.79 26.49
CA VAL A 259 0.75 1.75 26.16
C VAL A 259 1.32 3.11 25.75
N ARG A 260 0.57 4.21 25.92
CA ARG A 260 0.92 5.59 25.55
C ARG A 260 1.42 5.73 24.11
N GLY A 261 0.89 4.94 23.18
CA GLY A 261 1.34 4.91 21.79
C GLY A 261 2.74 4.34 21.57
N ARG A 262 3.44 3.86 22.61
CA ARG A 262 4.70 3.10 22.50
C ARG A 262 4.38 1.65 22.18
N LEU A 263 3.77 1.44 21.03
CA LEU A 263 3.65 0.12 20.46
C LEU A 263 5.00 -0.17 19.79
N ASP A 264 5.65 -1.27 20.15
CA ASP A 264 6.82 -1.76 19.41
C ASP A 264 6.41 -2.13 17.97
N HIS A 265 7.29 -2.66 17.13
CA HIS A 265 6.81 -3.13 15.80
C HIS A 265 6.14 -4.52 15.90
N ASP A 266 6.34 -5.20 17.03
CA ASP A 266 6.00 -6.60 17.26
C ASP A 266 4.51 -6.79 17.61
N TYR A 267 3.85 -5.80 18.23
CA TYR A 267 2.41 -5.85 18.51
C TYR A 267 1.55 -6.02 17.25
N LEU A 268 2.04 -5.63 16.06
CA LEU A 268 1.32 -5.84 14.79
C LEU A 268 1.26 -7.33 14.41
N TYR A 269 2.21 -8.12 14.92
CA TYR A 269 2.37 -9.54 14.62
C TYR A 269 2.02 -10.43 15.81
N ALA A 270 2.02 -9.89 17.02
CA ALA A 270 1.54 -10.57 18.21
C ALA A 270 0.03 -10.79 18.11
N LEU A 271 -0.39 -12.05 18.19
CA LEU A 271 -1.80 -12.40 18.12
C LEU A 271 -2.53 -11.93 19.38
N ASP A 272 -3.35 -10.91 19.21
CA ASP A 272 -4.40 -10.46 20.12
C ASP A 272 -5.55 -11.46 20.31
N PRO A 273 -5.70 -12.31 21.36
CA PRO A 273 -6.83 -13.25 21.41
C PRO A 273 -8.20 -12.55 21.40
N GLU A 274 -8.33 -11.44 22.12
CA GLU A 274 -9.59 -10.68 22.22
C GLU A 274 -9.88 -9.94 20.90
N ILE A 275 -8.85 -9.33 20.29
CA ILE A 275 -8.97 -8.69 18.98
C ILE A 275 -9.32 -9.74 17.90
N ALA A 276 -8.66 -10.91 17.93
CA ALA A 276 -8.89 -11.99 16.98
C ALA A 276 -10.31 -12.55 17.09
N GLU A 277 -10.81 -12.73 18.32
CA GLU A 277 -12.18 -13.16 18.56
C GLU A 277 -13.20 -12.13 18.03
N LEU A 278 -13.02 -10.85 18.34
CA LEU A 278 -13.89 -9.78 17.80
C LEU A 278 -13.84 -9.73 16.27
N GLY A 279 -12.66 -9.89 15.68
CA GLY A 279 -12.47 -9.93 14.23
C GLY A 279 -13.19 -11.12 13.58
N ALA A 280 -13.11 -12.30 14.17
CA ALA A 280 -13.81 -13.49 13.70
C ALA A 280 -15.33 -13.33 13.77
N GLN A 281 -15.86 -12.82 14.89
CA GLN A 281 -17.29 -12.57 15.07
C GLN A 281 -17.79 -11.50 14.08
N LEU A 282 -17.01 -10.45 13.86
CA LEU A 282 -17.34 -9.40 12.89
C LEU A 282 -17.39 -9.97 11.45
N ASN A 283 -16.44 -10.82 11.07
CA ASN A 283 -16.45 -11.47 9.76
C ASN A 283 -17.69 -12.36 9.56
N GLU A 284 -18.05 -13.14 10.57
CA GLU A 284 -19.25 -13.97 10.54
C GLU A 284 -20.54 -13.13 10.38
N LEU A 285 -20.63 -12.01 11.11
CA LEU A 285 -21.76 -11.07 10.99
C LEU A 285 -21.83 -10.40 9.61
N ARG A 286 -20.68 -10.11 8.98
CA ARG A 286 -20.63 -9.60 7.60
C ARG A 286 -21.18 -10.60 6.60
N ILE A 287 -20.82 -11.88 6.74
CA ILE A 287 -21.36 -12.97 5.91
C ILE A 287 -22.87 -13.08 6.12
N LYS A 288 -23.32 -13.15 7.38
CA LYS A 288 -24.74 -13.26 7.74
C LYS A 288 -25.57 -12.09 7.20
N ARG A 289 -25.13 -10.84 7.39
CA ARG A 289 -25.79 -9.66 6.83
C ARG A 289 -25.92 -9.78 5.30
N ARG A 290 -24.82 -10.14 4.62
CA ARG A 290 -24.78 -10.19 3.15
C ARG A 290 -25.73 -11.24 2.58
N ILE A 291 -25.85 -12.40 3.24
CA ILE A 291 -26.85 -13.42 2.89
C ILE A 291 -28.26 -12.81 2.95
N TYR A 292 -28.55 -12.07 4.01
CA TYR A 292 -29.87 -11.48 4.21
C TYR A 292 -30.18 -10.34 3.26
N ASP A 293 -29.20 -9.52 2.84
CA ASP A 293 -29.37 -8.52 1.77
C ASP A 293 -29.98 -9.18 0.51
N TYR A 294 -29.50 -10.36 0.13
CA TYR A 294 -30.02 -11.13 -1.00
C TYR A 294 -31.42 -11.70 -0.76
N VAL A 295 -31.68 -12.22 0.44
CA VAL A 295 -32.97 -12.87 0.78
C VAL A 295 -34.12 -11.88 0.81
N ILE A 296 -33.89 -10.68 1.37
CA ILE A 296 -34.95 -9.66 1.52
C ILE A 296 -35.12 -8.80 0.25
N GLY A 297 -34.24 -8.96 -0.74
CA GLY A 297 -34.27 -8.18 -1.98
C GLY A 297 -33.86 -6.72 -1.82
N VAL A 298 -33.14 -6.37 -0.75
CA VAL A 298 -32.51 -5.05 -0.60
C VAL A 298 -31.34 -5.03 -1.58
N ARG A 299 -31.59 -4.50 -2.78
CA ARG A 299 -30.50 -4.17 -3.71
C ARG A 299 -29.71 -3.01 -3.11
N PRO A 300 -28.36 -3.07 -3.11
CA PRO A 300 -27.54 -1.92 -2.77
C PRO A 300 -27.81 -0.75 -3.72
#